data_AF-A0AAW2M4D0-F1
#
_entry.id   AF-A0AAW2M4D0-F1
#
_cell.length_a   1.000
_cell.length_b   1.000
_cell.length_c   1.000
_cell.angle_alpha   90.00
_cell.angle_beta   90.00
_cell.angle_gamma   90.00
#
_symmetry.space_group_name_H-M   'P 1'
#
loop_
_entity.id
_entity.type
_entity.pdbx_description
1 polymer ?
#
loop_
_entity_poly.entity_id
_entity_poly.type
_entity_poly.pdbx_seq_one_letter_code
_entity_poly.pdbx_strand_id
1 'polypeptide(L)'
;SFGSSHKTLSRSLSSDSQSKDSISTPRGSAKVDLSKLEMAALWRYLRHFNLVDAIHNPSKEQMIDVVQRHFMSQQLDELQVITGFVKAAKRLKTVCK
;
A
#
# COMPACT_ATOMS: atom_id res chain seq x y z
N SER A 1 30.73 -49.07 51.45
CA SER A 1 31.61 -47.89 51.49
C SER A 1 31.37 -47.03 50.27
N PHE A 2 31.15 -45.74 50.50
CA PHE A 2 30.61 -44.76 49.56
C PHE A 2 31.52 -44.52 48.35
N GLY A 3 30.93 -44.57 47.15
CA GLY A 3 31.56 -44.25 45.87
C GLY A 3 31.31 -42.80 45.45
N SER A 4 32.35 -42.19 44.92
CA SER A 4 32.56 -40.76 44.64
C SER A 4 31.67 -40.18 43.53
N SER A 5 31.26 -38.93 43.73
CA SER A 5 30.56 -38.05 42.80
C SER A 5 31.40 -37.67 41.59
N HIS A 6 30.93 -37.92 40.37
CA HIS A 6 31.40 -37.20 39.18
C HIS A 6 30.25 -36.79 38.25
N LYS A 7 30.35 -35.51 37.88
CA LYS A 7 29.46 -34.67 37.07
C LYS A 7 29.06 -35.31 35.74
N THR A 8 27.78 -35.21 35.39
CA THR A 8 27.30 -35.37 34.01
C THR A 8 26.49 -34.15 33.61
N LEU A 9 26.94 -33.50 32.55
CA LEU A 9 26.40 -32.26 31.97
C LEU A 9 24.99 -32.48 31.39
N SER A 10 23.96 -32.00 32.08
CA SER A 10 22.65 -31.78 31.47
C SER A 10 22.65 -30.44 30.74
N ARG A 11 23.01 -30.47 29.45
CA ARG A 11 22.79 -29.33 28.52
C ARG A 11 21.30 -29.19 28.28
N SER A 12 20.65 -28.28 29.00
CA SER A 12 19.29 -27.85 28.70
C SER A 12 19.32 -26.97 27.46
N LEU A 13 18.95 -27.53 26.30
CA LEU A 13 18.62 -26.75 25.11
C LEU A 13 17.27 -26.08 25.35
N SER A 14 17.31 -24.87 25.90
CA SER A 14 16.14 -24.00 25.96
C SER A 14 15.85 -23.52 24.55
N SER A 15 14.92 -24.20 23.87
CA SER A 15 14.34 -23.73 22.62
C SER A 15 13.55 -22.46 22.89
N ASP A 16 14.22 -21.31 22.82
CA ASP A 16 13.57 -20.01 22.65
C ASP A 16 12.94 -20.02 21.25
N SER A 17 11.72 -20.57 21.16
CA SER A 17 10.83 -20.22 20.07
C SER A 17 10.38 -18.80 20.32
N GLN A 18 11.26 -17.85 19.97
CA GLN A 18 10.86 -16.49 19.67
C GLN A 18 9.86 -16.61 18.51
N SER A 19 8.58 -16.74 18.83
CA SER A 19 7.53 -16.29 17.94
C SER A 19 7.89 -14.84 17.66
N LYS A 20 8.45 -14.61 16.47
CA LYS A 20 8.46 -13.29 15.84
C LYS A 20 7.00 -12.90 15.71
N ASP A 21 6.44 -12.38 16.80
CA ASP A 21 5.49 -11.30 16.72
C ASP A 21 6.13 -10.32 15.77
N SER A 22 5.63 -10.39 14.54
CA SER A 22 6.00 -9.46 13.51
C SER A 22 5.59 -8.14 14.11
N ILE A 23 6.56 -7.41 14.66
CA ILE A 23 6.38 -6.06 15.11
C ILE A 23 5.91 -5.36 13.85
N SER A 24 4.59 -5.25 13.70
CA SER A 24 3.97 -4.30 12.83
C SER A 24 4.38 -2.98 13.45
N THR A 25 5.57 -2.53 13.06
CA THR A 25 5.89 -1.12 13.14
C THR A 25 4.64 -0.43 12.63
N PRO A 26 4.05 0.52 13.35
CA PRO A 26 3.08 1.41 12.74
C PRO A 26 3.89 2.25 11.78
N ARG A 27 4.28 1.65 10.64
CA ARG A 27 4.63 2.33 9.42
C ARG A 27 3.38 3.14 9.17
N GLY A 28 3.41 4.41 9.60
CA GLY A 28 2.26 5.30 9.54
C GLY A 28 1.65 5.10 8.18
N SER A 29 0.47 4.47 8.16
CA SER A 29 -0.14 4.04 6.91
C SER A 29 -0.29 5.29 6.09
N ALA A 30 0.47 5.41 4.99
CA ALA A 30 0.41 6.58 4.14
C ALA A 30 -0.99 6.60 3.51
N LYS A 31 -1.91 7.29 4.17
CA LYS A 31 -3.31 7.39 3.73
C LYS A 31 -3.35 8.42 2.62
N VAL A 32 -3.78 7.99 1.44
CA VAL A 32 -4.04 8.89 0.32
C VAL A 32 -5.27 9.72 0.66
N ASP A 33 -5.09 11.04 0.69
CA ASP A 33 -6.18 12.00 0.94
C ASP A 33 -6.65 12.60 -0.38
N LEU A 34 -7.78 12.08 -0.89
CA LEU A 34 -8.39 12.51 -2.15
C LEU A 34 -9.13 13.84 -2.03
N SER A 35 -9.36 14.36 -0.80
CA SER A 35 -9.99 15.68 -0.61
C SER A 35 -9.11 16.83 -1.11
N LYS A 36 -7.79 16.59 -1.17
CA LYS A 36 -6.78 17.51 -1.71
C LYS A 36 -6.86 17.68 -3.23
N LEU A 37 -7.60 16.82 -3.93
CA LEU A 37 -7.82 16.96 -5.35
C LEU A 37 -8.88 18.04 -5.64
N GLU A 38 -8.64 18.80 -6.70
CA GLU A 38 -9.64 19.70 -7.26
C GLU A 38 -10.79 18.91 -7.89
N MET A 39 -11.98 19.52 -7.96
CA MET A 39 -13.13 18.90 -8.65
C MET A 39 -12.79 18.48 -10.09
N ALA A 40 -12.01 19.30 -10.81
CA ALA A 40 -11.60 18.98 -12.18
C ALA A 40 -10.72 17.73 -12.27
N ALA A 41 -9.90 17.43 -11.26
CA ALA A 41 -9.12 16.19 -11.21
C ALA A 41 -10.01 14.98 -10.93
N LEU A 42 -10.97 15.11 -10.01
CA LEU A 42 -11.95 14.07 -9.73
C LEU A 42 -12.81 13.75 -10.95
N TRP A 43 -13.28 14.76 -11.69
CA TRP A 43 -14.03 14.57 -12.93
C TRP A 43 -13.22 13.84 -14.01
N ARG A 44 -11.94 14.19 -14.16
CA ARG A 44 -11.03 13.49 -15.08
C ARG A 44 -10.90 12.01 -14.72
N TYR A 45 -10.77 11.69 -13.43
CA TYR A 45 -10.71 10.32 -12.96
C TYR A 45 -12.01 9.56 -13.26
N LEU A 46 -13.16 10.12 -12.89
CA LEU A 46 -14.47 9.50 -13.14
C LEU A 46 -14.68 9.22 -14.63
N ARG A 47 -14.37 10.19 -15.50
CA ARG A 47 -14.50 10.02 -16.95
C ARG A 47 -13.53 8.99 -17.51
N HIS A 48 -12.30 8.93 -16.99
CA HIS A 48 -11.30 7.98 -17.46
C HIS A 48 -11.71 6.51 -17.20
N PHE A 49 -12.37 6.27 -16.07
CA PHE A 49 -12.84 4.94 -15.66
C PHE A 49 -14.34 4.70 -15.93
N ASN A 50 -14.99 5.57 -16.70
CA ASN A 50 -16.43 5.48 -17.03
C ASN A 50 -17.34 5.36 -15.79
N LEU A 51 -17.02 6.10 -14.72
CA LEU A 51 -17.78 6.12 -13.46
C LEU A 51 -18.86 7.22 -13.43
N VAL A 52 -19.02 7.97 -14.52
CA VAL A 52 -19.87 9.18 -14.59
C VAL A 52 -21.36 8.84 -14.65
N ASP A 53 -21.73 7.71 -15.25
CA ASP A 53 -23.13 7.34 -15.47
C ASP A 53 -23.88 7.01 -14.18
N ALA A 54 -23.18 6.90 -13.05
CA ALA A 54 -23.78 6.66 -11.75
C ALA A 54 -24.39 7.92 -11.09
N ILE A 55 -23.97 9.15 -11.47
CA ILE A 55 -24.39 10.38 -10.76
C ILE A 55 -24.50 11.60 -11.69
N HIS A 56 -25.70 12.18 -11.84
CA HIS A 56 -25.97 13.32 -12.72
C HIS A 56 -25.50 14.70 -12.18
N ASN A 57 -25.25 14.85 -10.88
CA ASN A 57 -24.71 16.09 -10.29
C ASN A 57 -24.09 15.82 -8.91
N PRO A 58 -22.92 15.15 -8.84
CA PRO A 58 -22.33 14.75 -7.58
C PRO A 58 -21.76 15.94 -6.80
N SER A 59 -21.91 15.94 -5.47
CA SER A 59 -21.09 16.81 -4.61
C SER A 59 -19.64 16.33 -4.62
N LYS A 60 -18.71 17.18 -4.17
CA LYS A 60 -17.28 16.81 -4.12
C LYS A 60 -17.06 15.55 -3.27
N GLU A 61 -17.76 15.42 -2.16
CA GLU A 61 -17.69 14.29 -1.23
C GLU A 61 -18.19 13.00 -1.88
N GLN A 62 -19.28 13.07 -2.65
CA GLN A 62 -19.79 11.93 -3.41
C GLN A 62 -18.79 11.47 -4.48
N MET A 63 -18.15 12.41 -5.17
CA MET A 63 -17.08 12.08 -6.12
C MET A 63 -15.91 11.39 -5.41
N ILE A 64 -15.49 11.92 -4.25
CA ILE A 64 -14.39 11.34 -3.47
C ILE A 64 -14.72 9.91 -3.05
N ASP A 65 -15.93 9.65 -2.55
CA ASP A 65 -16.34 8.32 -2.09
C ASP A 65 -16.28 7.27 -3.23
N VAL A 66 -16.81 7.63 -4.40
CA VAL A 66 -16.77 6.75 -5.59
C VAL A 66 -15.33 6.52 -6.06
N VAL A 67 -14.54 7.60 -6.17
CA VAL A 67 -13.13 7.52 -6.60
C VAL A 67 -12.32 6.70 -5.61
N GLN A 68 -12.52 6.89 -4.31
CA GLN A 68 -11.80 6.15 -3.27
C GLN A 68 -12.09 4.65 -3.34
N ARG A 69 -13.38 4.27 -3.43
CA ARG A 69 -13.77 2.87 -3.56
C ARG A 69 -13.15 2.22 -4.78
N HIS A 70 -13.24 2.89 -5.94
CA HIS A 70 -12.68 2.39 -7.19
C HIS A 70 -11.14 2.32 -7.16
N PHE A 71 -10.47 3.32 -6.58
CA PHE A 71 -9.03 3.37 -6.46
C PHE A 71 -8.50 2.25 -5.56
N MET A 72 -9.16 1.98 -4.45
CA MET A 72 -8.79 0.91 -3.52
C MET A 72 -9.05 -0.50 -4.06
N SER A 73 -9.99 -0.65 -5.00
CA SER A 73 -10.28 -1.94 -5.65
C SER A 73 -9.42 -2.23 -6.88
N GLN A 74 -8.53 -1.31 -7.28
CA GLN A 74 -7.68 -1.52 -8.45
C GLN A 74 -6.65 -2.63 -8.16
N GLN A 75 -6.61 -3.63 -9.04
CA GLN A 75 -5.52 -4.58 -9.12
C GLN A 75 -4.59 -4.16 -10.25
N LEU A 76 -3.34 -3.87 -9.91
CA LEU A 76 -2.36 -3.32 -10.86
C LEU A 76 -1.12 -4.21 -10.90
N ASP A 77 -0.55 -4.36 -12.10
CA ASP A 77 0.78 -4.92 -12.28
C ASP A 77 1.81 -3.83 -11.95
N GLU A 78 2.58 -4.05 -10.88
CA GLU A 78 3.56 -3.08 -10.38
C GLU A 78 4.62 -2.73 -11.43
N LEU A 79 5.12 -3.73 -12.17
CA LEU A 79 6.15 -3.52 -13.18
C LEU A 79 5.62 -2.69 -14.34
N GLN A 80 4.39 -2.96 -14.79
CA GLN A 80 3.75 -2.18 -15.85
C GLN A 80 3.49 -0.73 -15.41
N VAL A 81 3.00 -0.51 -14.18
CA VAL A 81 2.75 0.84 -13.67
C VAL A 81 4.03 1.65 -13.55
N ILE A 82 5.08 1.08 -12.96
CA ILE A 82 6.38 1.76 -12.79
C ILE A 82 7.00 2.06 -14.15
N THR A 83 7.02 1.08 -15.06
CA THR A 83 7.60 1.25 -16.40
C THR A 83 6.82 2.29 -17.21
N GLY A 84 5.49 2.24 -17.17
CA GLY A 84 4.61 3.20 -17.82
C GLY A 84 4.81 4.62 -17.30
N PHE A 85 4.91 4.78 -15.98
CA PHE A 85 5.18 6.05 -15.32
C PHE A 85 6.53 6.63 -15.75
N VAL A 86 7.62 5.85 -15.66
CA VAL A 86 8.97 6.29 -16.07
C VAL A 86 9.00 6.69 -17.55
N LYS A 87 8.37 5.90 -18.43
CA LYS A 87 8.29 6.21 -19.87
C LYS A 87 7.57 7.54 -20.11
N ALA A 88 6.45 7.79 -19.44
CA ALA A 88 5.71 9.04 -19.55
C ALA A 88 6.50 10.23 -19.01
N ALA A 89 7.12 10.11 -17.84
CA ALA A 89 7.93 11.15 -17.22
C ALA A 89 9.16 11.52 -18.06
N LYS A 90 9.79 10.54 -18.74
CA LYS A 90 10.90 10.80 -19.67
C LYS A 90 10.46 11.60 -20.90
N ARG A 91 9.24 11.40 -21.40
CA ARG A 91 8.68 12.18 -22.51
C ARG A 91 8.37 13.63 -22.12
N LEU A 92 8.09 13.92 -20.85
CA LEU A 92 7.85 15.29 -20.39
C LEU A 92 9.07 16.20 -20.60
N LYS A 93 10.29 15.65 -20.55
CA LYS A 93 11.54 16.39 -20.77
C LYS A 93 11.75 16.88 -22.21
N THR A 94 10.94 16.43 -23.18
CA THR A 94 11.09 16.82 -24.60
C THR A 94 10.00 17.77 -25.10
N VAL A 95 9.03 18.14 -24.26
CA VAL A 95 7.87 18.98 -24.65
C VAL A 95 8.02 20.44 -24.19
N CYS A 96 9.02 20.76 -23.36
CA CYS A 96 9.45 22.13 -23.13
C CYS A 96 10.57 22.47 -24.11
N LYS A 97 10.22 23.11 -25.23
CA LYS A 97 11.17 23.79 -26.11
C LYS A 97 10.58 25.09 -26.61
#